data_AF-A0A1R1AL09-F1
#
_entry.id   AF-A0A1R1AL09-F1
#
_cell.length_a   1.000
_cell.length_b   1.000
_cell.length_c   1.000
_cell.angle_alpha   90.00
_cell.angle_beta   90.00
_cell.angle_gamma   90.00
#
_symmetry.space_group_name_H-M   'P 1'
#
loop_
_entity.id
_entity.type
_entity.pdbx_description
1 polymer ?
#
loop_
_entity_poly.entity_id
_entity_poly.type
_entity_poly.pdbx_seq_one_letter_code
_entity_poly.pdbx_strand_id
1 'polypeptide(L)'
;MASNHTATEESPKRHKVEGPKKHIIAFIFSILLTFIAFATVISGEINKDFIYIILIGLAVLQVFVQMAFWMHMKDRGHTFAIIGILTGVFIVFTCVIMAEYWAWW
;
A
#
# COMPACT_ATOMS: atom_id res chain seq x y z
N MET A 1 -28.70 54.64 2.03
CA MET A 1 -27.54 53.75 1.76
C MET A 1 -27.84 52.40 2.38
N ALA A 2 -28.28 51.43 1.57
CA ALA A 2 -28.52 50.06 2.03
C ALA A 2 -27.30 49.22 1.64
N SER A 3 -26.58 48.72 2.65
CA SER A 3 -25.45 47.81 2.50
C SER A 3 -25.95 46.41 2.18
N ASN A 4 -25.94 46.05 0.90
CA ASN A 4 -26.19 44.70 0.41
C ASN A 4 -25.00 43.80 0.78
N HIS A 5 -25.14 43.02 1.86
CA HIS A 5 -24.30 41.85 2.10
C HIS A 5 -24.65 40.79 1.04
N THR A 6 -23.92 40.80 -0.08
CA THR A 6 -23.90 39.67 -1.00
C THR A 6 -23.15 38.54 -0.30
N ALA A 7 -23.90 37.65 0.35
CA ALA A 7 -23.41 36.36 0.77
C ALA A 7 -22.78 35.70 -0.47
N THR A 8 -21.46 35.60 -0.46
CA THR A 8 -20.75 34.79 -1.44
C THR A 8 -21.14 33.37 -1.13
N GLU A 9 -22.08 32.83 -1.91
CA GLU A 9 -22.39 31.40 -1.92
C GLU A 9 -21.09 30.68 -2.29
N GLU A 10 -20.30 30.32 -1.29
CA GLU A 10 -19.20 29.39 -1.45
C GLU A 10 -19.81 28.08 -1.92
N SER A 11 -19.82 27.90 -3.24
CA SER A 11 -20.12 26.62 -3.87
C SER A 11 -19.33 25.56 -3.11
N PRO A 12 -19.97 24.58 -2.44
CA PRO A 12 -19.24 23.57 -1.74
C PRO A 12 -18.51 22.80 -2.84
N LYS A 13 -17.20 23.03 -2.97
CA LYS A 13 -16.32 22.22 -3.79
C LYS A 13 -16.58 20.79 -3.34
N ARG A 14 -17.40 20.08 -4.11
CA ARG A 14 -17.73 18.68 -3.92
C ARG A 14 -16.39 17.99 -3.77
N HIS A 15 -16.03 17.65 -2.53
CA HIS A 15 -14.94 16.74 -2.27
C HIS A 15 -15.34 15.50 -3.04
N LYS A 16 -14.64 15.26 -4.15
CA LYS A 16 -14.82 14.09 -4.98
C LYS A 16 -14.27 12.96 -4.14
N VAL A 17 -15.09 12.48 -3.20
CA VAL A 17 -14.85 11.28 -2.39
C VAL A 17 -14.39 10.24 -3.39
N GLU A 18 -13.11 9.88 -3.34
CA GLU A 18 -12.54 8.96 -4.30
C GLU A 18 -13.34 7.66 -4.17
N GLY A 19 -14.21 7.39 -5.14
CA GLY A 19 -15.25 6.40 -4.97
C GLY A 19 -14.67 5.00 -4.72
N PRO A 20 -15.41 4.11 -4.02
CA PRO A 20 -14.99 2.76 -3.64
C PRO A 20 -14.56 1.86 -4.81
N LYS A 21 -14.86 2.28 -6.04
CA LYS A 21 -14.48 1.60 -7.29
C LYS A 21 -12.97 1.42 -7.44
N LYS A 22 -12.15 2.37 -6.97
CA LYS A 22 -10.67 2.26 -7.09
C LYS A 22 -10.10 1.16 -6.17
N HIS A 23 -10.69 0.96 -4.99
CA HIS A 23 -10.28 -0.10 -4.07
C HIS A 23 -10.61 -1.50 -4.61
N ILE A 24 -11.78 -1.68 -5.22
CA ILE A 24 -12.17 -2.98 -5.81
C ILE A 24 -11.13 -3.42 -6.86
N ILE A 25 -10.67 -2.50 -7.70
CA ILE A 25 -9.69 -2.82 -8.76
C ILE A 25 -8.36 -3.26 -8.15
N ALA A 26 -7.88 -2.54 -7.14
CA ALA A 26 -6.65 -2.89 -6.43
C ALA A 26 -6.76 -4.23 -5.70
N PHE A 27 -7.91 -4.52 -5.11
CA PHE A 27 -8.18 -5.77 -4.43
C PHE A 27 -8.13 -6.96 -5.40
N ILE A 28 -8.78 -6.84 -6.56
CA ILE A 28 -8.74 -7.86 -7.61
C ILE A 28 -7.30 -8.05 -8.13
N PHE A 29 -6.57 -6.96 -8.33
CA PHE A 29 -5.17 -7.02 -8.76
C PHE A 29 -4.30 -7.74 -7.72
N SER A 30 -4.45 -7.43 -6.44
CA SER A 30 -3.77 -8.13 -5.34
C SER A 30 -4.07 -9.63 -5.35
N ILE A 31 -5.33 -10.01 -5.51
CA ILE A 31 -5.72 -11.43 -5.58
C ILE A 31 -5.04 -12.11 -6.77
N LEU A 32 -5.05 -11.49 -7.95
CA LEU A 32 -4.43 -12.06 -9.14
C LEU A 32 -2.93 -12.29 -8.95
N LEU A 33 -2.21 -11.32 -8.39
CA LEU A 33 -0.78 -11.44 -8.10
C LEU A 33 -0.51 -12.59 -7.11
N THR A 34 -1.35 -12.77 -6.09
CA THR A 34 -1.21 -13.91 -5.16
C THR A 34 -1.46 -15.26 -5.84
N PHE A 35 -2.45 -15.33 -6.74
CA PHE A 35 -2.69 -16.55 -7.51
C PHE A 35 -1.48 -16.91 -8.38
N ILE A 36 -0.83 -15.92 -9.01
CA ILE A 36 0.38 -16.13 -9.81
C ILE A 36 1.52 -16.66 -8.92
N ALA A 37 1.69 -16.10 -7.72
CA ALA A 37 2.71 -16.58 -6.78
C ALA A 37 2.48 -18.05 -6.39
N PHE A 38 1.25 -18.43 -6.04
CA PHE A 38 0.92 -19.82 -5.72
C PHE A 38 1.02 -20.76 -6.92
N ALA A 39 0.57 -20.33 -8.10
CA ALA A 39 0.69 -21.11 -9.33
C ALA A 39 2.16 -21.39 -9.68
N THR A 40 3.04 -20.40 -9.49
CA THR A 40 4.49 -20.55 -9.72
C THR A 40 5.09 -21.62 -8.80
N VAL A 41 4.66 -21.67 -7.54
CA VAL A 41 5.15 -22.67 -6.56
C VAL A 41 4.59 -24.05 -6.83
N ILE A 42 3.29 -24.16 -7.14
CA ILE A 42 2.61 -25.44 -7.39
C ILE A 42 3.09 -26.08 -8.69
N SER A 43 3.33 -25.29 -9.73
CA SER A 43 3.81 -25.81 -11.01
C SER A 43 5.16 -26.48 -10.87
N GLY A 44 6.02 -26.04 -9.92
CA GLY A 44 7.20 -26.77 -9.42
C GLY A 44 8.28 -27.18 -10.43
N GLU A 45 8.07 -26.94 -11.72
CA GLU A 45 8.90 -27.42 -12.83
C GLU A 45 10.16 -26.58 -13.06
N ILE A 46 10.34 -25.51 -12.28
CA ILE A 46 11.43 -24.54 -12.42
C ILE A 46 12.42 -24.68 -11.27
N ASN A 47 13.69 -24.31 -11.51
CA ASN A 47 14.73 -24.30 -10.48
C ASN A 47 14.29 -23.52 -9.23
N LYS A 48 14.53 -24.07 -8.04
CA LYS A 48 14.09 -23.49 -6.77
C LYS A 48 14.59 -22.06 -6.56
N ASP A 49 15.81 -21.77 -6.98
CA ASP A 49 16.39 -20.43 -6.87
C ASP A 49 15.62 -19.42 -7.72
N PHE A 50 15.17 -19.85 -8.89
CA PHE A 50 14.34 -19.02 -9.78
C PHE A 50 12.95 -18.79 -9.21
N ILE A 51 12.36 -19.80 -8.56
CA ILE A 51 11.08 -19.65 -7.83
C ILE A 51 11.22 -18.61 -6.72
N TYR A 52 12.29 -18.64 -5.93
CA TYR A 52 12.51 -17.65 -4.87
C TYR A 52 12.63 -16.22 -5.40
N ILE A 53 13.34 -16.02 -6.51
CA ILE A 53 13.46 -14.69 -7.13
C ILE A 53 12.09 -14.17 -7.56
N ILE A 54 11.28 -15.00 -8.22
CA ILE A 54 9.92 -14.61 -8.62
C ILE A 54 9.05 -14.28 -7.40
N LEU A 55 9.09 -15.13 -6.37
CA LEU A 55 8.30 -14.92 -5.16
C LEU A 55 8.65 -13.61 -4.44
N ILE A 56 9.93 -13.32 -4.28
CA ILE A 56 10.36 -12.05 -3.65
C ILE A 56 9.96 -10.86 -4.54
N GLY A 57 10.12 -10.97 -5.86
CA GLY A 57 9.66 -9.93 -6.79
C GLY A 57 8.16 -9.66 -6.70
N LEU A 58 7.34 -10.71 -6.67
CA LEU A 58 5.88 -10.60 -6.50
C LEU A 58 5.51 -10.07 -5.11
N ALA A 59 6.23 -10.46 -4.05
CA ALA A 59 6.01 -9.97 -2.69
C ALA A 59 6.30 -8.46 -2.58
N VAL A 60 7.39 -7.98 -3.18
CA VAL A 60 7.71 -6.55 -3.23
C VAL A 60 6.64 -5.77 -4.01
N LEU A 61 6.23 -6.28 -5.18
CA LEU A 61 5.15 -5.67 -5.97
C LEU A 61 3.84 -5.60 -5.17
N GLN A 62 3.52 -6.64 -4.39
CA GLN A 62 2.37 -6.63 -3.50
C GLN A 62 2.44 -5.52 -2.46
N VAL A 63 3.58 -5.35 -1.78
CA VAL A 63 3.75 -4.26 -0.79
C VAL A 63 3.48 -2.90 -1.43
N PHE A 64 3.93 -2.67 -2.67
CA PHE A 64 3.63 -1.42 -3.40
C PHE A 64 2.15 -1.26 -3.74
N VAL A 65 1.47 -2.32 -4.20
CA VAL A 65 0.02 -2.28 -4.48
C VAL A 65 -0.76 -1.95 -3.21
N GLN A 66 -0.38 -2.56 -2.08
CA GLN A 66 -0.99 -2.26 -0.79
C GLN A 66 -0.76 -0.80 -0.41
N MET A 67 0.48 -0.30 -0.45
CA MET A 67 0.76 1.09 -0.11
C MET A 67 0.06 2.09 -1.05
N ALA A 68 0.02 1.82 -2.36
CA ALA A 68 -0.53 2.74 -3.35
C ALA A 68 -2.06 2.89 -3.24
N PHE A 69 -2.78 1.81 -2.96
CA PHE A 69 -4.24 1.79 -3.00
C PHE A 69 -4.91 1.78 -1.63
N TRP A 70 -4.33 1.13 -0.62
CA TRP A 70 -4.88 1.18 0.74
C TRP A 70 -4.51 2.47 1.45
N MET A 71 -3.33 3.01 1.18
CA MET A 71 -2.85 4.19 1.90
C MET A 71 -3.15 5.52 1.18
N HIS A 72 -4.13 5.57 0.26
CA HIS A 72 -4.62 6.77 -0.45
C HIS A 72 -3.63 7.96 -0.48
N MET A 73 -2.39 7.71 -0.95
CA MET A 73 -1.31 8.70 -0.90
C MET A 73 -1.57 9.94 -1.77
N LYS A 74 -2.74 10.00 -2.39
CA LYS A 74 -3.21 11.05 -3.28
C LYS A 74 -3.96 12.18 -2.55
N ASP A 75 -4.49 11.95 -1.36
CA ASP A 75 -5.21 13.00 -0.62
C ASP A 75 -4.29 13.87 0.26
N ARG A 76 -4.49 15.18 0.19
CA ARG A 76 -3.62 16.22 0.80
C ARG A 76 -3.63 16.08 2.32
N GLY A 77 -2.47 15.80 2.92
CA GLY A 77 -2.29 15.66 4.38
C GLY A 77 -1.63 14.36 4.84
N HIS A 78 -1.24 13.47 3.92
CA HIS A 78 -0.81 12.09 4.22
C HIS A 78 0.59 11.91 4.84
N THR A 79 1.28 12.98 5.22
CA THR A 79 2.64 12.95 5.78
C THR A 79 2.72 12.08 7.03
N PHE A 80 1.70 12.14 7.90
CA PHE A 80 1.69 11.37 9.14
C PHE A 80 1.64 9.85 8.91
N ALA A 81 0.85 9.37 7.95
CA ALA A 81 0.79 7.94 7.68
C ALA A 81 2.03 7.42 6.95
N ILE A 82 2.63 8.24 6.07
CA ILE A 82 3.92 7.89 5.44
C ILE A 82 5.00 7.75 6.53
N ILE A 83 5.06 8.70 7.46
CA ILE A 83 5.96 8.62 8.63
C ILE A 83 5.64 7.38 9.47
N GLY A 84 4.37 7.07 9.69
CA GLY A 84 3.92 5.87 10.41
C GLY A 84 4.41 4.58 9.76
N ILE A 85 4.24 4.42 8.44
CA ILE A 85 4.74 3.25 7.71
C ILE A 85 6.27 3.18 7.75
N LEU A 86 6.97 4.29 7.48
CA LEU A 86 8.44 4.31 7.52
C LEU A 86 8.99 3.95 8.90
N THR A 87 8.35 4.46 9.95
CA THR A 87 8.69 4.12 11.34
C THR A 87 8.39 2.65 11.63
N GLY A 88 7.25 2.14 11.17
CA GLY A 88 6.90 0.71 11.31
C GLY A 88 7.92 -0.19 10.62
N VAL A 89 8.32 0.14 9.40
CA VAL A 89 9.37 -0.57 8.65
C VAL A 89 10.69 -0.54 9.44
N PHE A 90 11.11 0.63 9.93
CA PHE A 90 12.31 0.78 10.73
C PHE A 90 12.29 -0.08 12.00
N ILE A 91 11.17 -0.10 12.74
CA ILE A 91 11.00 -0.91 13.95
C ILE A 91 11.08 -2.39 13.59
N VAL A 92 10.36 -2.86 12.56
CA VAL A 92 10.38 -4.27 12.15
C VAL A 92 11.79 -4.72 11.80
N PHE A 93 12.53 -3.95 10.99
CA PHE A 93 13.92 -4.28 10.66
C PHE A 93 14.80 -4.33 11.90
N THR A 94 14.66 -3.35 12.81
CA THR A 94 15.43 -3.32 14.06
C THR A 94 15.13 -4.55 14.92
N CYS A 95 13.86 -4.92 15.07
CA CYS A 95 13.45 -6.10 15.83
C CYS A 95 13.95 -7.41 15.20
N VAL A 96 13.90 -7.55 13.88
CA VAL A 96 14.39 -8.74 13.17
C VAL A 96 15.90 -8.89 13.35
N ILE A 97 16.65 -7.81 13.14
CA ILE A 97 18.11 -7.80 13.37
C ILE A 97 18.41 -8.14 14.84
N MET A 98 17.75 -7.49 15.79
CA MET A 98 17.95 -7.80 17.20
C MET A 98 17.63 -9.27 17.52
N ALA A 99 16.58 -9.85 16.95
CA ALA A 99 16.22 -11.26 17.15
C ALA A 99 17.29 -12.21 16.58
N GLU A 100 17.77 -11.98 15.35
CA GLU A 100 18.79 -12.83 14.72
C GLU A 100 20.15 -12.74 15.43
N TYR A 101 20.59 -11.54 15.82
CA TYR A 101 21.93 -11.33 16.36
C TYR A 101 22.01 -11.45 17.89
N TRP A 102 20.91 -11.21 18.61
CA TRP A 102 20.93 -11.08 20.08
C TRP A 102 20.13 -12.16 20.80
N ALA A 103 19.06 -12.70 20.21
CA ALA A 103 18.28 -13.79 20.79
C ALA A 103 18.71 -15.18 20.31
N TRP A 104 19.44 -15.26 19.18
CA TRP A 104 19.93 -16.53 18.61
C TRP A 104 21.39 -16.86 19.01
N TRP A 105 21.96 -16.10 19.95
CA TRP A 105 23.15 -16.47 20.70
C TRP A 105 22.74 -17.03 22.07
#